data_AF-A0A7K1TB88-F1
#
_entry.id   AF-A0A7K1TB88-F1
#
_cell.length_a   1.000
_cell.length_b   1.000
_cell.length_c   1.000
_cell.angle_alpha   90.00
_cell.angle_beta   90.00
_cell.angle_gamma   90.00
#
_symmetry.space_group_name_H-M   'P 1'
#
loop_
_entity.id
_entity.type
_entity.pdbx_description
1 polymer ?
#
loop_
_entity_poly.entity_id
_entity_poly.type
_entity_poly.pdbx_seq_one_letter_code
_entity_poly.pdbx_strand_id
1 'polypeptide(L)' 'MHIPFLSTLHRSLVALSALHLGYGPRDTILASYQVTEADLRRYQADWERLKLLRTVE' A
#
# COMPACT_ATOMS: atom_id res chain seq x y z
N MET A 1 2.96 -7.27 -16.78
CA MET A 1 2.41 -8.18 -15.76
C MET A 1 1.11 -7.54 -15.26
N HIS A 2 -0.02 -7.83 -15.90
CA HIS A 2 -1.32 -7.40 -15.39
C HIS A 2 -1.61 -8.32 -14.21
N ILE A 3 -1.78 -7.80 -12.99
CA ILE A 3 -2.22 -8.60 -11.85
C ILE A 3 -3.74 -8.44 -11.80
N PRO A 4 -4.51 -9.30 -12.51
CA PRO A 4 -5.96 -9.18 -12.50
C PRO A 4 -6.41 -9.93 -11.25
N PHE A 5 -6.66 -9.24 -10.13
CA PHE A 5 -7.51 -9.71 -9.02
C PHE A 5 -7.24 -8.99 -7.68
N LEU A 6 -6.21 -8.14 -7.58
CA LEU A 6 -5.97 -7.44 -6.32
C LEU A 6 -6.93 -6.24 -6.20
N SER A 7 -7.75 -6.29 -5.15
CA SER A 7 -8.62 -5.17 -4.80
C SER A 7 -7.79 -3.90 -4.57
N THR A 8 -8.43 -2.73 -4.73
CA THR A 8 -7.75 -1.44 -4.47
C THR A 8 -7.21 -1.37 -3.04
N LEU A 9 -7.89 -2.01 -2.07
CA LEU A 9 -7.37 -2.20 -0.71
C LEU A 9 -6.02 -2.89 -0.73
N HIS A 10 -5.92 -4.09 -1.32
CA HIS A 10 -4.69 -4.87 -1.30
C HIS A 10 -3.54 -4.12 -1.98
N ARG A 11 -3.79 -3.52 -3.15
CA ARG A 11 -2.79 -2.73 -3.87
C ARG A 11 -2.33 -1.52 -3.05
N SER A 12 -3.25 -0.88 -2.32
CA SER A 12 -2.93 0.26 -1.44
C SER A 12 -2.10 -0.18 -0.23
N LEU A 13 -2.41 -1.32 0.39
CA LEU A 13 -1.62 -1.86 1.50
C LEU A 13 -0.20 -2.21 1.06
N VAL A 14 -0.04 -2.83 -0.11
CA VAL A 14 1.29 -3.12 -0.67
C VAL A 14 2.04 -1.83 -0.99
N ALA A 15 1.40 -0.85 -1.63
CA ALA A 15 2.00 0.45 -1.89
C ALA A 15 2.42 1.18 -0.60
N LEU A 16 1.58 1.17 0.44
CA LEU A 16 1.90 1.75 1.75
C LEU A 16 3.10 1.06 2.40
N SER A 17 3.17 -0.27 2.33
CA SER A 17 4.33 -1.02 2.83
C SER A 17 5.60 -0.69 2.04
N ALA A 18 5.51 -0.54 0.72
CA ALA A 18 6.66 -0.22 -0.13
C ALA A 18 7.19 1.20 0.13
N LEU A 19 6.28 2.16 0.35
CA LEU A 19 6.63 3.52 0.78
C LEU A 19 7.30 3.50 2.16
N HIS A 20 6.75 2.72 3.09
CA HIS A 20 7.29 2.63 4.45
C HIS A 20 8.70 2.02 4.48
N LEU A 21 8.98 1.06 3.60
CA LEU A 21 10.29 0.41 3.47
C LEU A 21 11.28 1.19 2.59
N GLY A 22 10.84 2.30 1.96
CA GLY A 22 11.71 3.13 1.13
C GLY A 22 12.11 2.49 -0.21
N TYR A 23 11.28 1.63 -0.80
CA TYR A 23 11.60 0.93 -2.06
C TYR A 23 11.68 1.83 -3.31
N GLY A 24 11.39 3.12 -3.18
CA GLY A 24 11.59 4.07 -4.26
C GLY A 24 10.78 5.35 -4.13
N PRO A 25 10.81 6.20 -5.17
CA PRO A 25 10.04 7.42 -5.23
C PRO A 25 8.54 7.16 -5.17
N ARG A 26 7.81 8.08 -4.53
CA ARG A 26 6.38 7.95 -4.28
C ARG A 26 5.56 7.77 -5.55
N ASP A 27 5.79 8.60 -6.55
CA ASP A 27 5.07 8.56 -7.82
C ASP A 27 5.28 7.24 -8.57
N THR A 28 6.51 6.70 -8.53
CA THR A 28 6.84 5.42 -9.14
C THR A 28 6.07 4.27 -8.47
N ILE A 29 5.97 4.29 -7.14
CA ILE A 29 5.24 3.29 -6.37
C ILE A 29 3.74 3.36 -6.69
N LEU A 30 3.14 4.56 -6.65
CA LEU A 30 1.73 4.76 -7.00
C LEU A 30 1.39 4.23 -8.40
N ALA A 31 2.22 4.58 -9.39
CA ALA A 31 2.04 4.11 -10.77
C ALA A 31 2.20 2.58 -10.90
N SER A 32 3.21 2.01 -10.25
CA SER A 32 3.50 0.56 -10.31
C SER A 32 2.38 -0.29 -9.71
N TYR A 33 1.79 0.18 -8.61
CA TYR A 33 0.69 -0.51 -7.94
C TYR A 33 -0.70 -0.05 -8.43
N GLN A 34 -0.78 0.85 -9.40
CA GLN A 34 -2.03 1.39 -9.95
C GLN A 34 -2.98 1.92 -8.87
N VAL A 35 -2.44 2.71 -7.94
CA VAL A 35 -3.20 3.33 -6.85
C VAL A 35 -2.96 4.83 -6.83
N THR A 36 -3.93 5.57 -6.29
CA THR A 36 -3.83 7.02 -6.13
C THR A 36 -3.51 7.39 -4.69
N GLU A 37 -3.09 8.64 -4.48
CA GLU A 37 -2.97 9.22 -3.13
C GLU A 37 -4.29 9.17 -2.35
N ALA A 38 -5.44 9.26 -3.02
CA ALA A 38 -6.74 9.14 -2.36
C ALA A 38 -6.99 7.72 -1.85
N ASP A 39 -6.57 6.70 -2.59
CA ASP A 39 -6.66 5.29 -2.16
C ASP A 39 -5.76 5.02 -0.96
N LEU A 40 -4.53 5.54 -0.98
CA LEU A 40 -3.61 5.42 0.16
C LEU A 40 -4.22 6.05 1.42
N ARG A 41 -4.75 7.27 1.32
CA ARG A 41 -5.42 7.94 2.44
C ARG A 41 -6.63 7.16 2.94
N ARG A 42 -7.42 6.58 2.03
CA ARG A 42 -8.60 5.79 2.37
C ARG A 42 -8.25 4.56 3.22
N TYR A 43 -7.15 3.89 2.91
CA TYR A 43 -6.74 2.64 3.54
C TYR A 43 -5.59 2.79 4.55
N GLN A 44 -5.19 4.02 4.86
CA GLN A 44 -4.13 4.28 5.84
C GLN A 44 -4.46 3.67 7.21
N ALA A 45 -5.71 3.79 7.68
CA ALA A 45 -6.13 3.26 8.96
C ALA A 45 -6.02 1.72 9.00
N ASP A 46 -6.35 1.04 7.90
CA ASP A 46 -6.22 -0.42 7.81
C ASP A 46 -4.75 -0.84 7.82
N TRP A 47 -3.87 -0.07 7.17
CA TRP A 47 -2.43 -0.29 7.24
C TRP A 47 -1.86 -0.10 8.66
N GLU A 48 -2.28 0.95 9.37
CA GLU A 48 -1.85 1.17 10.76
C GLU A 48 -2.26 0.00 11.66
N ARG A 49 -3.49 -0.54 11.51
CA ARG A 49 -3.94 -1.73 12.24
C ARG A 49 -3.05 -2.95 11.96
N LEU A 50 -2.67 -3.18 10.70
CA LEU A 50 -1.79 -4.30 10.32
C LEU A 50 -0.38 -4.17 10.93
N LYS A 51 0.18 -2.96 10.99
CA LYS A 51 1.47 -2.73 11.65
C LYS A 51 1.43 -3.06 13.15
N LEU A 52 0.34 -2.68 13.82
CA LEU A 52 0.15 -3.01 15.24
C LEU A 52 0.09 -4.52 15.46
N LEU A 53 -0.64 -5.26 14.60
CA LEU A 53 -0.69 -6.73 14.69
C LEU A 53 0.68 -7.39 14.50
N ARG A 54 1.51 -6.88 13.57
CA ARG A 54 2.88 -7.39 13.37
C ARG A 54 3.81 -7.15 14.57
N THR A 55 3.57 -6.09 15.34
CA THR A 55 4.48 -5.69 16.45
C THR A 55 4.19 -6.46 17.75
N VAL A 56 3.13 -7.28 17.78
CA VAL A 56 2.69 -8.07 18.94
C VAL A 56 3.21 -9.52 18.89
N GLU A 57 4.12 -9.85 17.97
CA GLU A 57 4.88 -11.12 17.95
C GLU A 57 6.26 -10.98 18.62
#